data_AF-A0A074RKF3-F1
#
_entry.id   AF-A0A074RKF3-F1
#
_cell.length_a   1.000
_cell.length_b   1.000
_cell.length_c   1.000
_cell.angle_alpha   90.00
_cell.angle_beta   90.00
_cell.angle_gamma   90.00
#
_symmetry.space_group_name_H-M   'P 1'
#
loop_
_entity.id
_entity.type
_entity.pdbx_description
1 polymer ?
#
loop_
_entity_poly.entity_id
_entity_poly.type
_entity_poly.pdbx_seq_one_letter_code
_entity_poly.pdbx_strand_id
1 'polypeptide(L)'
;MAQTRSKSKKSETRATKTSTSKNLGRKRGAPGWEAWEDRAIAKQARATRPWAASKEEGGPSEAWDALATTISRSNEKFNRHNNETRDKQATGETAEIDEHVEAMTDIYNQMRDHLEKKKIDNSTARAKILMERKAGAELRDACMTGVVPWDTLSDITRLSNSTPREKGGQRTAKKRTRSPSPTSTRMDVKPDPESAPKRRKSARQRLLDDIRTSREHTLDRIDAAQKAETKRAAELQATLQGIAGAMSTLSSVLVEDRKERQEDREERRRDHTNLMTVVAALAANK
;
A
#
# COMPACT_ATOMS: atom_id res chain seq x y z
N MET A 1 -7.85 -71.55 30.40
CA MET A 1 -7.47 -70.65 29.29
C MET A 1 -8.51 -69.56 29.17
N ALA A 2 -8.23 -68.35 29.65
CA ALA A 2 -9.03 -67.15 29.40
C ALA A 2 -8.10 -65.93 29.53
N GLN A 3 -7.62 -65.44 28.40
CA GLN A 3 -6.80 -64.23 28.33
C GLN A 3 -7.71 -62.99 28.35
N THR A 4 -7.68 -62.24 29.44
CA THR A 4 -8.33 -60.92 29.52
C THR A 4 -7.45 -59.88 28.84
N ARG A 5 -7.97 -59.37 27.73
CA ARG A 5 -7.36 -58.43 26.80
C ARG A 5 -7.43 -57.01 27.38
N SER A 6 -6.27 -56.43 27.73
CA SER A 6 -6.17 -55.06 28.24
C SER A 6 -6.42 -54.04 27.11
N LYS A 7 -7.42 -53.17 27.29
CA LYS A 7 -7.71 -52.06 26.37
C LYS A 7 -6.79 -50.89 26.72
N SER A 8 -5.79 -50.68 25.87
CA SER A 8 -4.95 -49.48 25.84
C SER A 8 -5.83 -48.25 25.54
N LYS A 9 -5.91 -47.32 26.49
CA LYS A 9 -6.49 -45.98 26.31
C LYS A 9 -5.50 -45.14 25.51
N LYS A 10 -5.75 -45.00 24.21
CA LYS A 10 -5.10 -44.02 23.34
C LYS A 10 -5.57 -42.62 23.74
N SER A 11 -4.72 -41.87 24.43
CA SER A 11 -4.94 -40.46 24.74
C SER A 11 -4.86 -39.66 23.45
N GLU A 12 -6.04 -39.34 22.90
CA GLU A 12 -6.21 -38.43 21.78
C GLU A 12 -5.94 -37.01 22.28
N THR A 13 -4.71 -36.54 22.06
CA THR A 13 -4.33 -35.14 22.21
C THR A 13 -5.11 -34.35 21.16
N ARG A 14 -6.31 -33.89 21.57
CA ARG A 14 -7.11 -32.91 20.86
C ARG A 14 -6.29 -31.62 20.79
N ALA A 15 -5.53 -31.50 19.71
CA ALA A 15 -4.93 -30.24 19.29
C ALA A 15 -6.08 -29.24 19.16
N THR A 16 -6.18 -28.36 20.16
CA THR A 16 -6.94 -27.12 20.06
C THR A 16 -6.31 -26.35 18.92
N LYS A 17 -6.89 -26.47 17.72
CA LYS A 17 -6.70 -25.50 16.66
C LYS A 17 -7.17 -24.18 17.25
N THR A 18 -6.23 -23.39 17.75
CA THR A 18 -6.40 -21.98 18.02
C THR A 18 -6.75 -21.35 16.68
N SER A 19 -8.04 -21.29 16.38
CA SER A 19 -8.55 -20.42 15.35
C SER A 19 -8.27 -18.99 15.83
N THR A 20 -7.07 -18.50 15.54
CA THR A 20 -6.79 -17.08 15.39
C THR A 20 -7.66 -16.58 14.24
N SER A 21 -8.97 -16.49 14.45
CA SER A 21 -9.77 -15.52 13.73
C SER A 21 -9.20 -14.19 14.19
N LYS A 22 -8.24 -13.67 13.41
CA LYS A 22 -7.75 -12.31 13.58
C LYS A 22 -9.00 -11.45 13.50
N ASN A 23 -9.47 -10.96 14.65
CA ASN A 23 -10.39 -9.84 14.74
C ASN A 23 -9.65 -8.63 14.17
N LEU A 24 -9.45 -8.64 12.85
CA LEU A 24 -9.11 -7.47 12.09
C LEU A 24 -10.30 -6.57 12.33
N GLY A 25 -10.09 -5.52 13.12
CA GLY A 25 -11.13 -4.54 13.44
C GLY A 25 -11.86 -4.08 12.17
N ARG A 26 -13.03 -3.47 12.35
CA ARG A 26 -13.80 -2.95 11.23
C ARG A 26 -12.88 -2.11 10.32
N LYS A 27 -13.02 -2.28 9.00
CA LYS A 27 -12.21 -1.49 8.06
C LYS A 27 -12.65 -0.03 8.18
N ARG A 28 -11.71 0.90 8.06
CA ARG A 28 -12.02 2.33 7.94
C ARG A 28 -13.07 2.55 6.84
N GLY A 29 -14.15 3.24 7.17
CA GLY A 29 -15.27 3.47 6.25
C GLY A 29 -16.26 2.29 6.12
N ALA A 30 -16.19 1.30 7.01
CA ALA A 30 -17.28 0.34 7.16
C ALA A 30 -18.60 1.07 7.53
N PRO A 31 -19.78 0.53 7.16
CA PRO A 31 -21.05 1.09 7.62
C PRO A 31 -21.08 1.19 9.15
N GLY A 32 -21.40 2.37 9.67
CA GLY A 32 -21.34 2.68 11.11
C GLY A 32 -19.95 3.05 11.63
N TRP A 33 -18.99 3.33 10.75
CA TRP A 33 -17.72 3.94 11.13
C TRP A 33 -17.92 5.43 11.42
N GLU A 34 -17.71 5.85 12.65
CA GLU A 34 -17.96 7.22 13.07
C GLU A 34 -16.67 8.04 13.07
N ALA A 35 -16.78 9.35 12.81
CA ALA A 35 -15.61 10.23 12.71
C ALA A 35 -14.79 10.30 14.01
N TRP A 36 -15.40 10.04 15.17
CA TRP A 36 -14.68 9.99 16.44
C TRP A 36 -13.80 8.74 16.57
N GLU A 37 -14.14 7.63 15.90
CA GLU A 37 -13.32 6.40 15.92
C GLU A 37 -11.96 6.68 15.28
N ASP A 38 -11.94 7.41 14.16
CA ASP A 38 -10.70 7.89 13.51
C ASP A 38 -9.88 8.74 14.50
N ARG A 39 -10.52 9.63 15.28
CA ARG A 39 -9.86 10.50 16.26
C ARG A 39 -9.27 9.71 17.43
N ALA A 40 -10.01 8.74 17.95
CA ALA A 40 -9.59 7.87 19.03
C ALA A 40 -8.34 7.04 18.66
N ILE A 41 -8.38 6.42 17.47
CA ILE A 41 -7.26 5.65 16.93
C ILE A 41 -6.05 6.56 16.73
N ALA A 42 -6.24 7.76 16.17
CA ALA A 42 -5.17 8.73 15.97
C ALA A 42 -4.53 9.18 17.29
N LYS A 43 -5.33 9.44 18.34
CA LYS A 43 -4.83 9.82 19.68
C LYS A 43 -4.01 8.70 20.29
N GLN A 44 -4.48 7.47 20.22
CA GLN A 44 -3.77 6.32 20.77
C GLN A 44 -2.49 6.01 19.97
N ALA A 45 -2.54 6.11 18.64
CA ALA A 45 -1.38 5.94 17.78
C ALA A 45 -0.31 7.02 18.03
N ARG A 46 -0.71 8.26 18.30
CA ARG A 46 0.20 9.34 18.70
C ARG A 46 0.85 9.10 20.05
N ALA A 47 0.12 8.54 21.01
CA ALA A 47 0.65 8.23 22.33
C ALA A 47 1.67 7.07 22.27
N THR A 48 1.39 6.03 21.50
CA THR A 48 2.28 4.85 21.41
C THR A 48 3.37 4.98 20.35
N ARG A 49 3.23 5.89 19.38
CA ARG A 49 4.17 6.15 18.27
C ARG A 49 4.72 4.86 17.63
N PRO A 50 3.87 3.95 17.12
CA PRO A 50 4.31 2.63 16.64
C PRO A 50 5.29 2.72 15.45
N TRP A 51 5.29 3.83 14.71
CA TRP A 51 6.25 4.10 13.63
C TRP A 51 7.66 4.46 14.11
N ALA A 52 7.83 4.82 15.38
CA ALA A 52 9.11 5.15 15.98
C ALA A 52 9.78 3.97 16.70
N ALA A 53 9.09 2.81 16.78
CA ALA A 53 9.62 1.63 17.45
C ALA A 53 10.91 1.14 16.78
N SER A 54 11.95 0.93 17.59
CA SER A 54 13.22 0.36 17.14
C SER A 54 13.04 -1.09 16.68
N LYS A 55 13.89 -1.56 15.77
CA LYS A 55 13.93 -2.97 15.38
C LYS A 55 14.28 -3.91 16.54
N GLU A 56 14.92 -3.40 17.58
CA GLU A 56 15.32 -4.18 18.76
C GLU A 56 14.12 -4.48 19.68
N GLU A 57 13.05 -3.68 19.62
CA GLU A 57 11.82 -3.84 20.42
C GLU A 57 10.71 -4.55 19.65
N GLY A 58 11.05 -5.54 18.82
CA GLY A 58 10.06 -6.29 18.02
C GLY A 58 9.67 -5.61 16.69
N GLY A 59 10.19 -4.41 16.45
CA GLY A 59 10.00 -3.66 15.23
C GLY A 59 8.58 -3.12 15.03
N PRO A 60 8.32 -2.44 13.89
CA PRO A 60 7.08 -1.72 13.68
C PRO A 60 5.82 -2.61 13.76
N SER A 61 5.91 -3.87 13.31
CA SER A 61 4.76 -4.77 13.28
C SER A 61 4.21 -5.08 14.68
N GLU A 62 5.10 -5.38 15.63
CA GLU A 62 4.71 -5.73 16.99
C GLU A 62 4.16 -4.50 17.73
N ALA A 63 4.70 -3.31 17.47
CA ALA A 63 4.17 -2.05 17.97
C ALA A 63 2.76 -1.74 17.44
N TRP A 64 2.47 -2.06 16.17
CA TRP A 64 1.12 -1.93 15.60
C TRP A 64 0.14 -2.95 16.21
N ASP A 65 0.58 -4.19 16.47
CA ASP A 65 -0.24 -5.21 17.14
C ASP A 65 -0.52 -4.82 18.62
N ALA A 66 0.47 -4.25 19.32
CA ALA A 66 0.31 -3.70 20.67
C ALA A 66 -0.69 -2.53 20.68
N LEU A 67 -0.65 -1.65 19.68
CA LEU A 67 -1.66 -0.60 19.53
C LEU A 67 -3.06 -1.19 19.30
N ALA A 68 -3.19 -2.17 18.40
CA ALA A 68 -4.49 -2.80 18.11
C ALA A 68 -5.10 -3.48 19.34
N THR A 69 -4.28 -4.16 20.15
CA THR A 69 -4.73 -4.76 21.42
C THR A 69 -5.11 -3.71 22.46
N THR A 70 -4.38 -2.61 22.53
CA THR A 70 -4.69 -1.49 23.43
C THR A 70 -6.02 -0.83 23.07
N ILE A 71 -6.26 -0.57 21.78
CA ILE A 71 -7.54 -0.05 21.27
C ILE A 71 -8.67 -1.02 21.60
N SER A 72 -8.48 -2.31 21.33
CA SER A 72 -9.50 -3.34 21.60
C SER A 72 -9.86 -3.44 23.09
N ARG A 73 -8.90 -3.30 24.00
CA ARG A 73 -9.15 -3.25 25.45
C ARG A 73 -9.84 -1.95 25.88
N SER A 74 -9.47 -0.82 25.28
CA SER A 74 -10.11 0.47 25.57
C SER A 74 -11.55 0.54 25.02
N ASN A 75 -11.86 -0.22 23.98
CA ASN A 75 -13.16 -0.24 23.30
C ASN A 75 -14.34 -0.66 24.21
N GLU A 76 -14.11 -1.46 25.25
CA GLU A 76 -15.15 -1.74 26.27
C GLU A 76 -15.54 -0.50 27.09
N LYS A 77 -14.62 0.43 27.33
CA LYS A 77 -14.91 1.74 27.94
C LYS A 77 -15.47 2.75 26.93
N PHE A 78 -15.15 2.56 25.66
CA PHE A 78 -15.53 3.43 24.54
C PHE A 78 -17.03 3.38 24.23
N ASN A 79 -17.66 2.21 24.40
CA ASN A 79 -19.13 2.09 24.32
C ASN A 79 -19.88 2.84 25.44
N ARG A 80 -19.23 3.19 26.57
CA ARG A 80 -19.85 3.99 27.64
C ARG A 80 -19.82 5.50 27.36
N HIS A 81 -18.94 5.98 26.49
CA HIS A 81 -18.80 7.41 26.21
C HIS A 81 -19.85 7.95 25.22
N ASN A 82 -20.63 7.09 24.55
CA ASN A 82 -21.70 7.50 23.63
C ASN A 82 -22.84 8.29 24.31
N ASN A 83 -22.99 8.19 25.62
CA ASN A 83 -24.01 8.96 26.34
C ASN A 83 -23.49 10.32 26.83
N GLU A 84 -22.18 10.53 26.93
CA GLU A 84 -21.62 11.80 27.44
C GLU A 84 -21.45 12.86 26.34
N THR A 85 -21.15 12.49 25.10
CA THR A 85 -20.99 13.48 24.01
C THR A 85 -22.32 14.00 23.48
N ARG A 86 -23.42 13.28 23.67
CA ARG A 86 -24.77 13.76 23.32
C ARG A 86 -25.29 14.79 24.33
N ASP A 87 -24.96 14.63 25.60
CA ASP A 87 -25.34 15.59 26.66
C ASP A 87 -24.50 16.89 26.62
N LYS A 88 -23.27 16.83 26.09
CA LYS A 88 -22.35 17.99 26.06
C LYS A 88 -22.56 18.98 24.92
N GLN A 89 -23.33 18.63 23.89
CA GLN A 89 -23.74 19.62 22.87
C GLN A 89 -24.74 20.65 23.42
N ALA A 90 -25.37 20.39 24.56
CA ALA A 90 -26.31 21.33 25.18
C ALA A 90 -25.63 22.42 26.03
N THR A 91 -24.36 22.25 26.45
CA THR A 91 -23.70 23.16 27.40
C THR A 91 -22.76 24.21 26.82
N GLY A 92 -22.61 24.31 25.49
CA GLY A 92 -21.90 25.44 24.87
C GLY A 92 -20.42 25.59 25.28
N GLU A 93 -19.74 24.47 25.56
CA GLU A 93 -18.32 24.46 25.92
C GLU A 93 -17.46 24.54 24.65
N THR A 94 -17.09 25.77 24.24
CA THR A 94 -16.32 26.06 23.02
C THR A 94 -14.88 25.57 23.05
N ALA A 95 -14.35 25.22 24.23
CA ALA A 95 -12.95 24.83 24.42
C ALA A 95 -12.55 23.55 23.67
N GLU A 96 -13.45 22.56 23.54
CA GLU A 96 -13.13 21.32 22.82
C GLU A 96 -13.07 21.53 21.28
N ILE A 97 -13.82 22.51 20.76
CA ILE A 97 -13.76 22.89 19.35
C ILE A 97 -12.42 23.55 19.05
N ASP A 98 -11.95 24.43 19.94
CA ASP A 98 -10.66 25.10 19.79
C ASP A 98 -9.49 24.11 19.85
N GLU A 99 -9.51 23.14 20.79
CA GLU A 99 -8.50 22.07 20.85
C GLU A 99 -8.50 21.22 19.56
N HIS A 100 -9.68 20.93 19.00
CA HIS A 100 -9.78 20.19 17.75
C HIS A 100 -9.22 21.00 16.56
N VAL A 101 -9.56 22.29 16.47
CA VAL A 101 -9.04 23.19 15.43
C VAL A 101 -7.53 23.32 15.55
N GLU A 102 -6.98 23.41 16.77
CA GLU A 102 -5.55 23.43 17.03
C GLU A 102 -4.89 22.11 16.58
N ALA A 103 -5.45 20.97 16.97
CA ALA A 103 -4.94 19.66 16.58
C ALA A 103 -4.96 19.44 15.05
N MET A 104 -6.01 19.90 14.37
CA MET A 104 -6.11 19.82 12.91
C MET A 104 -5.13 20.77 12.22
N THR A 105 -4.93 21.96 12.78
CA THR A 105 -3.92 22.93 12.32
C THR A 105 -2.50 22.37 12.47
N ASP A 106 -2.20 21.73 13.60
CA ASP A 106 -0.91 21.07 13.84
C ASP A 106 -0.68 19.92 12.83
N ILE A 107 -1.68 19.06 12.57
CA ILE A 107 -1.57 18.01 11.54
C ILE A 107 -1.28 18.63 10.16
N TYR A 108 -2.00 19.69 9.80
CA TYR A 108 -1.81 20.37 8.53
C TYR A 108 -0.40 20.94 8.39
N ASN A 109 0.12 21.59 9.44
CA ASN A 109 1.48 22.13 9.47
C ASN A 109 2.54 21.02 9.35
N GLN A 110 2.39 19.91 10.09
CA GLN A 110 3.29 18.76 9.97
C GLN A 110 3.29 18.16 8.56
N MET A 111 2.13 18.07 7.91
CA MET A 111 2.03 17.61 6.52
C MET A 111 2.73 18.57 5.55
N ARG A 112 2.55 19.88 5.74
CA ARG A 112 3.21 20.91 4.95
C ARG A 112 4.74 20.85 5.11
N ASP A 113 5.23 20.82 6.34
CA ASP A 113 6.67 20.74 6.64
C ASP A 113 7.30 19.48 6.05
N HIS A 114 6.60 18.34 6.13
CA HIS A 114 7.06 17.10 5.52
C HIS A 114 7.15 17.21 3.98
N LEU A 115 6.18 17.86 3.33
CA LEU A 115 6.22 18.09 1.88
C LEU A 115 7.34 19.04 1.48
N GLU A 116 7.58 20.10 2.26
CA GLU A 116 8.69 21.04 2.03
C GLU A 116 10.04 20.35 2.21
N LYS A 117 10.22 19.60 3.30
CA LYS A 117 11.40 18.77 3.55
C LYS A 117 11.64 17.78 2.40
N LYS A 118 10.61 17.07 1.95
CA LYS A 118 10.72 16.13 0.81
C LYS A 118 11.15 16.82 -0.49
N LYS A 119 10.70 18.07 -0.73
CA LYS A 119 11.14 18.86 -1.89
C LYS A 119 12.62 19.22 -1.78
N ILE A 120 13.08 19.64 -0.60
CA ILE A 120 14.49 19.97 -0.32
C ILE A 120 15.38 18.72 -0.45
N ASP A 121 14.97 17.60 0.13
CA ASP A 121 15.71 16.33 0.04
C ASP A 121 15.82 15.86 -1.42
N ASN A 122 14.76 16.01 -2.21
CA ASN A 122 14.78 15.67 -3.63
C ASN A 122 15.67 16.61 -4.46
N SER A 123 15.63 17.92 -4.21
CA SER A 123 16.48 18.88 -4.93
C SER A 123 17.96 18.67 -4.62
N THR A 124 18.30 18.43 -3.35
CA THR A 124 19.67 18.14 -2.91
C THR A 124 20.17 16.79 -3.45
N ALA A 125 19.31 15.76 -3.50
CA ALA A 125 19.64 14.49 -4.13
C ALA A 125 19.91 14.63 -5.63
N ARG A 126 19.09 15.42 -6.35
CA ARG A 126 19.32 15.72 -7.78
C ARG A 126 20.63 16.48 -8.01
N ALA A 127 20.91 17.49 -7.19
CA ALA A 127 22.16 18.26 -7.26
C ALA A 127 23.38 17.34 -7.05
N LYS A 128 23.29 16.40 -6.11
CA LYS A 128 24.32 15.39 -5.86
C LYS A 128 24.55 14.49 -7.09
N ILE A 129 23.49 13.94 -7.68
CA ILE A 129 23.57 13.08 -8.88
C ILE A 129 24.24 13.83 -10.05
N LEU A 130 23.90 15.11 -10.24
CA LEU A 130 24.52 15.92 -11.30
C LEU A 130 26.02 16.13 -11.05
N MET A 131 26.42 16.41 -9.81
CA MET A 131 27.83 16.56 -9.43
C MET A 131 28.59 15.24 -9.59
N GLU A 132 28.03 14.10 -9.17
CA GLU A 132 28.64 12.78 -9.37
C GLU A 132 28.82 12.45 -10.86
N ARG A 133 27.81 12.77 -11.68
CA ARG A 133 27.88 12.57 -13.14
C ARG A 133 28.97 13.46 -13.77
N LYS A 134 29.08 14.71 -13.30
CA LYS A 134 30.11 15.66 -13.75
C LYS A 134 31.51 15.19 -13.37
N ALA A 135 31.74 14.87 -12.09
CA ALA A 135 33.00 14.32 -11.61
C ALA A 135 33.38 13.02 -12.32
N GLY A 136 32.43 12.14 -12.59
CA GLY A 136 32.66 10.92 -13.36
C GLY A 136 33.02 11.17 -14.83
N ALA A 137 32.53 12.25 -15.44
CA ALA A 137 32.94 12.67 -16.78
C ALA A 137 34.37 13.25 -16.77
N GLU A 138 34.67 14.14 -15.82
CA GLU A 138 36.01 14.72 -15.65
C GLU A 138 37.08 13.63 -15.39
N LEU A 139 36.76 12.61 -14.59
CA LEU A 139 37.66 11.47 -14.39
C LEU A 139 37.91 10.66 -15.67
N ARG A 140 36.90 10.48 -16.53
CA ARG A 140 37.09 9.81 -17.83
C ARG A 140 37.94 10.66 -18.75
N ASP A 141 37.66 11.95 -18.84
CA ASP A 141 38.44 12.89 -19.67
C ASP A 141 39.90 12.95 -19.19
N ALA A 142 40.14 12.96 -17.88
CA ALA A 142 41.47 12.90 -17.30
C ALA A 142 42.23 11.62 -17.63
N CYS A 143 41.55 10.47 -17.57
CA CYS A 143 42.12 9.20 -17.99
C CYS A 143 42.48 9.18 -19.49
N MET A 144 41.70 9.86 -20.34
CA MET A 144 41.93 9.92 -21.78
C MET A 144 43.05 10.91 -22.18
N THR A 145 43.15 12.04 -21.47
CA THR A 145 44.09 13.14 -21.79
C THR A 145 45.46 12.99 -21.13
N GLY A 146 45.59 12.07 -20.17
CA GLY A 146 46.89 11.53 -19.78
C GLY A 146 47.67 12.30 -18.71
N VAL A 147 47.08 13.28 -18.03
CA VAL A 147 47.39 13.78 -16.66
C VAL A 147 46.58 15.07 -16.49
N VAL A 148 45.69 15.11 -15.49
CA VAL A 148 44.92 16.31 -15.13
C VAL A 148 45.32 16.74 -13.71
N PRO A 149 45.62 18.04 -13.48
CA PRO A 149 45.88 18.54 -12.13
C PRO A 149 44.73 18.20 -11.19
N TRP A 150 45.02 17.73 -9.97
CA TRP A 150 43.97 17.34 -9.03
C TRP A 150 42.99 18.49 -8.78
N ASP A 151 43.50 19.72 -8.65
CA ASP A 151 42.74 20.90 -8.26
C ASP A 151 41.61 21.28 -9.23
N THR A 152 41.63 20.75 -10.47
CA THR A 152 40.58 20.99 -11.46
C THR A 152 39.43 19.99 -11.39
N LEU A 153 39.57 18.88 -10.66
CA LEU A 153 38.53 17.88 -10.51
C LEU A 153 37.51 18.27 -9.44
N SER A 154 36.23 18.12 -9.78
CA SER A 154 35.14 18.38 -8.86
C SER A 154 35.14 17.37 -7.69
N ASP A 155 35.44 17.87 -6.49
CA ASP A 155 35.51 17.07 -5.27
C ASP A 155 34.10 16.86 -4.66
N ILE A 156 33.56 15.66 -4.88
CA ILE A 156 32.25 15.23 -4.35
C ILE A 156 32.22 15.28 -2.81
N THR A 157 33.36 15.15 -2.13
CA THR A 157 33.41 15.07 -0.66
C THR A 157 33.16 16.41 0.04
N ARG A 158 33.28 17.53 -0.68
CA ARG A 158 33.02 18.89 -0.18
C ARG A 158 31.53 19.23 -0.15
N LEU A 159 30.67 18.41 -0.76
CA LEU A 159 29.22 18.61 -0.68
C LEU A 159 28.72 18.43 0.75
N SER A 160 27.86 19.34 1.20
CA SER A 160 27.30 19.36 2.57
C SER A 160 26.54 18.07 2.93
N ASN A 161 25.99 17.39 1.92
CA ASN A 161 25.24 16.15 2.03
C ASN A 161 26.05 14.89 1.63
N SER A 162 27.39 14.98 1.53
CA SER A 162 28.21 13.81 1.25
C SER A 162 28.22 12.85 2.43
N THR A 163 28.00 11.57 2.15
CA THR A 163 27.89 10.54 3.21
C THR A 163 29.26 10.29 3.85
N PRO A 164 29.32 9.86 5.13
CA PRO A 164 30.59 9.48 5.77
C PRO A 164 31.37 8.43 4.98
N ARG A 165 30.67 7.56 4.25
CA ARG A 165 31.25 6.55 3.36
C ARG A 165 31.94 7.16 2.15
N GLU A 166 31.35 8.17 1.52
CA GLU A 166 31.96 8.92 0.42
C GLU A 166 33.19 9.70 0.90
N LYS A 167 33.08 10.40 2.03
CA LYS A 167 34.20 11.10 2.65
C LYS A 167 35.33 10.16 3.08
N GLY A 168 34.98 8.94 3.49
CA GLY A 168 35.94 7.90 3.89
C GLY A 168 36.61 7.19 2.72
N GLY A 169 35.93 7.04 1.58
CA GLY A 169 36.44 6.32 0.41
C GLY A 169 37.68 6.94 -0.24
N GLN A 170 37.87 8.25 -0.11
CA GLN A 170 39.07 8.96 -0.58
C GLN A 170 40.20 9.03 0.44
N ARG A 171 39.93 8.78 1.73
CA ARG A 171 40.95 8.95 2.77
C ARG A 171 41.87 7.74 2.81
N THR A 172 43.04 7.99 2.24
CA THR A 172 44.27 7.21 2.36
C THR A 172 44.22 5.91 1.57
N ALA A 173 44.78 5.95 0.36
CA ALA A 173 45.55 4.81 -0.11
C ALA A 173 46.55 4.50 1.00
N LYS A 174 46.18 3.57 1.89
CA LYS A 174 47.04 3.03 2.93
C LYS A 174 48.28 2.63 2.16
N LYS A 175 49.39 3.36 2.34
CA LYS A 175 50.66 3.09 1.68
C LYS A 175 50.95 1.63 1.98
N ARG A 176 50.61 0.72 1.06
CA ARG A 176 51.00 -0.67 1.13
C ARG A 176 52.50 -0.59 0.89
N THR A 177 53.24 -0.47 1.98
CA THR A 177 54.63 -0.89 2.03
C THR A 177 54.63 -2.30 1.46
N ARG A 178 55.02 -2.40 0.18
CA ARG A 178 55.34 -3.67 -0.48
C ARG A 178 56.48 -4.26 0.33
N SER A 179 56.16 -5.08 1.31
CA SER A 179 57.12 -6.05 1.83
C SER A 179 57.38 -7.04 0.68
N PRO A 180 58.65 -7.28 0.31
CA PRO A 180 59.01 -8.32 -0.62
C PRO A 180 58.72 -9.67 0.06
N SER A 181 57.75 -10.40 -0.46
CA SER A 181 57.50 -11.78 -0.03
C SER A 181 58.62 -12.66 -0.59
N PRO A 182 59.32 -13.45 0.24
CA PRO A 182 60.32 -14.38 -0.23
C PRO A 182 59.65 -15.54 -0.97
N THR A 183 60.35 -15.97 -2.01
CA THR A 183 60.12 -17.11 -2.88
C THR A 183 59.66 -18.35 -2.11
N SER A 184 58.35 -18.60 -2.07
CA SER A 184 57.79 -19.86 -1.56
C SER A 184 57.83 -20.89 -2.68
N THR A 185 58.79 -21.80 -2.57
CA THR A 185 58.97 -23.02 -3.34
C THR A 185 57.64 -23.78 -3.45
N ARG A 186 57.08 -23.80 -4.65
CA ARG A 186 55.84 -24.50 -4.96
C ARG A 186 56.22 -25.91 -5.41
N MET A 187 56.03 -26.89 -4.52
CA MET A 187 56.14 -28.31 -4.86
C MET A 187 55.04 -28.69 -5.87
N ASP A 188 55.44 -29.25 -7.00
CA ASP A 188 54.56 -29.79 -8.04
C ASP A 188 53.83 -31.05 -7.53
N VAL A 189 52.62 -30.84 -6.99
CA VAL A 189 51.66 -31.93 -6.74
C VAL A 189 50.75 -32.05 -7.96
N LYS A 190 50.85 -33.18 -8.67
CA LYS A 190 50.01 -33.50 -9.84
C LYS A 190 48.52 -33.47 -9.43
N PRO A 191 47.66 -32.67 -10.09
CA PRO A 191 46.26 -32.60 -9.75
C PRO A 191 45.51 -33.85 -10.26
N ASP A 192 44.78 -34.47 -9.36
CA ASP A 192 43.86 -35.59 -9.59
C ASP A 192 42.69 -35.15 -10.51
N PRO A 193 42.44 -35.81 -11.67
CA PRO A 193 41.47 -35.35 -12.67
C PRO A 193 40.00 -35.38 -12.23
N GLU A 194 39.65 -36.11 -11.17
CA GLU A 194 38.27 -36.15 -10.64
C GLU A 194 37.94 -35.03 -9.65
N SER A 195 38.97 -34.33 -9.16
CA SER A 195 38.82 -33.18 -8.25
C SER A 195 38.90 -31.84 -9.01
N ALA A 196 38.23 -31.72 -10.15
CA ALA A 196 38.16 -30.44 -10.86
C ALA A 196 37.40 -29.41 -9.99
N PRO A 197 38.07 -28.37 -9.45
CA PRO A 197 37.40 -27.39 -8.61
C PRO A 197 36.37 -26.67 -9.49
N LYS A 198 35.08 -26.75 -9.13
CA LYS A 198 34.00 -26.00 -9.79
C LYS A 198 34.47 -24.56 -9.96
N ARG A 199 34.83 -24.18 -11.20
CA ARG A 199 35.42 -22.87 -11.50
C ARG A 199 34.45 -21.84 -10.94
N ARG A 200 34.86 -21.15 -9.87
CA ARG A 200 34.02 -20.14 -9.23
C ARG A 200 33.70 -19.11 -10.30
N LYS A 201 32.42 -19.00 -10.70
CA LYS A 201 31.95 -17.97 -11.63
C LYS A 201 32.58 -16.65 -11.22
N SER A 202 33.17 -15.93 -12.18
CA SER A 202 33.80 -14.64 -11.91
C SER A 202 32.77 -13.70 -11.28
N ALA A 203 33.22 -12.76 -10.44
CA ALA A 203 32.31 -11.78 -9.82
C ALA A 203 31.47 -11.04 -10.88
N ARG A 204 32.06 -10.78 -12.06
CA ARG A 204 31.35 -10.21 -13.22
C ARG A 204 30.22 -11.10 -13.72
N GLN A 205 30.44 -12.42 -13.79
CA GLN A 205 29.43 -13.35 -14.27
C GLN A 205 28.28 -13.51 -13.29
N ARG A 206 28.56 -13.48 -11.97
CA ARG A 206 27.50 -13.43 -10.95
C ARG A 206 26.65 -12.17 -11.06
N LEU A 207 27.29 -11.02 -11.24
CA LEU A 207 26.58 -9.75 -11.44
C LEU A 207 25.69 -9.76 -12.70
N LEU A 208 26.15 -10.38 -13.79
CA LEU A 208 25.33 -10.53 -14.99
C LEU A 208 24.14 -11.47 -14.78
N ASP A 209 24.33 -12.58 -14.05
CA ASP A 209 23.25 -13.49 -13.68
C ASP A 209 22.23 -12.79 -12.76
N ASP A 210 22.68 -11.98 -11.81
CA ASP A 210 21.82 -11.17 -10.92
C ASP A 210 21.03 -10.11 -11.71
N ILE A 211 21.65 -9.45 -12.70
CA ILE A 211 20.95 -8.49 -13.57
C ILE A 211 19.89 -9.21 -14.41
N ARG A 212 20.18 -10.41 -14.93
CA ARG A 212 19.23 -11.19 -15.73
C ARG A 212 18.03 -11.62 -14.91
N THR A 213 18.25 -12.22 -13.74
CA THR A 213 17.18 -12.65 -12.83
C THR A 213 16.35 -11.46 -12.32
N SER A 214 17.01 -10.34 -12.01
CA SER A 214 16.29 -9.10 -11.66
C SER A 214 15.43 -8.60 -12.82
N ARG A 215 15.91 -8.66 -14.06
CA ARG A 215 15.17 -8.23 -15.25
C ARG A 215 13.97 -9.14 -15.51
N GLU A 216 14.15 -10.45 -15.42
CA GLU A 216 13.06 -11.44 -15.54
C GLU A 216 11.98 -11.17 -14.50
N HIS A 217 12.36 -11.00 -13.23
CA HIS A 217 11.40 -10.70 -12.18
C HIS A 217 10.67 -9.35 -12.38
N THR A 218 11.34 -8.33 -12.94
CA THR A 218 10.65 -7.07 -13.29
C THR A 218 9.65 -7.25 -14.44
N LEU A 219 9.97 -8.07 -15.44
CA LEU A 219 9.06 -8.36 -16.54
C LEU A 219 7.84 -9.15 -16.05
N ASP A 220 8.05 -10.17 -15.22
CA ASP A 220 6.95 -10.94 -14.62
C ASP A 220 5.99 -10.05 -13.80
N ARG A 221 6.52 -9.06 -13.07
CA ARG A 221 5.71 -8.09 -12.33
C ARG A 221 4.91 -7.17 -13.25
N ILE A 222 5.47 -6.75 -14.37
CA ILE A 222 4.76 -5.93 -15.37
C ILE A 222 3.65 -6.75 -16.01
N ASP A 223 3.92 -7.98 -16.42
CA ASP A 223 2.94 -8.88 -17.03
C ASP A 223 1.79 -9.21 -16.06
N ALA A 224 2.11 -9.45 -14.78
CA ALA A 224 1.10 -9.67 -13.75
C ALA A 224 0.22 -8.43 -13.54
N ALA A 225 0.81 -7.23 -13.56
CA ALA A 225 0.07 -5.98 -13.44
C ALA A 225 -0.86 -5.76 -14.64
N GLN A 226 -0.38 -5.99 -15.87
CA GLN A 226 -1.20 -5.89 -17.08
C GLN A 226 -2.36 -6.89 -17.08
N LYS A 227 -2.13 -8.13 -16.64
CA LYS A 227 -3.18 -9.14 -16.50
C LYS A 227 -4.22 -8.77 -15.44
N ALA A 228 -3.82 -8.10 -14.36
CA ALA A 228 -4.76 -7.61 -13.36
C ALA A 228 -5.59 -6.43 -13.89
N GLU A 229 -4.97 -5.54 -14.67
CA GLU A 229 -5.64 -4.40 -15.30
C GLU A 229 -6.65 -4.84 -16.36
N THR A 230 -6.31 -5.80 -17.22
CA THR A 230 -7.25 -6.34 -18.22
C THR A 230 -8.44 -7.04 -17.58
N LYS A 231 -8.23 -7.77 -16.47
CA LYS A 231 -9.33 -8.35 -15.67
C LYS A 231 -10.25 -7.27 -15.10
N ARG A 232 -9.67 -6.22 -14.50
CA ARG A 232 -10.46 -5.09 -13.95
C ARG A 232 -11.24 -4.36 -15.05
N ALA A 233 -10.64 -4.19 -16.24
CA ALA A 233 -11.31 -3.59 -17.37
C ALA A 233 -12.50 -4.45 -17.86
N ALA A 234 -12.33 -5.77 -17.93
CA ALA A 234 -13.40 -6.70 -18.28
C ALA A 234 -14.54 -6.68 -17.25
N GLU A 235 -14.23 -6.63 -15.96
CA GLU A 235 -15.23 -6.50 -14.89
C GLU A 235 -16.01 -5.18 -15.03
N LEU A 236 -15.33 -4.05 -15.22
CA LEU A 236 -15.98 -2.75 -15.44
C LEU A 236 -16.90 -2.79 -16.67
N GLN A 237 -16.44 -3.37 -17.78
CA GLN A 237 -17.26 -3.51 -18.98
C GLN A 237 -18.52 -4.37 -18.73
N ALA A 238 -18.38 -5.47 -18.00
CA ALA A 238 -19.52 -6.31 -17.62
C ALA A 238 -20.53 -5.55 -16.74
N THR A 239 -20.06 -4.74 -15.77
CA THR A 239 -20.95 -3.91 -14.96
C THR A 239 -21.68 -2.85 -15.78
N LEU A 240 -21.01 -2.20 -16.73
CA LEU A 240 -21.62 -1.21 -17.62
C LEU A 240 -22.67 -1.85 -18.55
N GLN A 241 -22.40 -3.05 -19.07
CA GLN A 241 -23.38 -3.81 -19.84
C GLN A 241 -24.59 -4.19 -19.00
N GLY A 242 -24.38 -4.57 -17.74
CA GLY A 242 -25.48 -4.84 -16.78
C GLY A 242 -26.35 -3.61 -16.53
N ILE A 243 -25.74 -2.44 -16.33
CA ILE A 243 -26.46 -1.17 -16.15
C ILE A 243 -27.23 -0.80 -17.42
N ALA A 244 -26.61 -0.90 -18.60
CA ALA A 244 -27.26 -0.63 -19.88
C ALA A 244 -28.46 -1.55 -20.13
N GLY A 245 -28.34 -2.83 -19.76
CA GLY A 245 -29.45 -3.79 -19.78
C GLY A 245 -30.59 -3.36 -18.86
N ALA A 246 -30.29 -3.00 -17.60
CA ALA A 246 -31.31 -2.54 -16.64
C ALA A 246 -31.98 -1.23 -17.06
N MET A 247 -31.26 -0.31 -17.71
CA MET A 247 -31.85 0.91 -18.28
C MET A 247 -32.76 0.59 -19.46
N SER A 248 -32.40 -0.41 -20.28
CA SER A 248 -33.22 -0.83 -21.42
C SER A 248 -34.53 -1.47 -20.95
N THR A 249 -34.49 -2.32 -19.93
CA THR A 249 -35.71 -2.91 -19.34
C THR A 249 -36.59 -1.83 -18.70
N LEU A 250 -36.02 -0.89 -17.96
CA LEU A 250 -36.75 0.24 -17.39
C LEU A 250 -37.39 1.12 -18.49
N SER A 251 -36.67 1.36 -19.59
CA SER A 251 -37.23 2.08 -20.74
C SER A 251 -38.42 1.34 -21.36
N SER A 252 -38.35 0.02 -21.50
CA SER A 252 -39.47 -0.78 -22.01
C SER A 252 -40.70 -0.71 -21.10
N VAL A 253 -40.50 -0.84 -19.78
CA VAL A 253 -41.59 -0.72 -18.79
C VAL A 253 -42.25 0.66 -18.86
N LEU A 254 -41.45 1.73 -19.00
CA LEU A 254 -41.99 3.09 -19.15
C LEU A 254 -42.77 3.28 -20.46
N VAL A 255 -42.38 2.60 -21.54
CA VAL A 255 -43.12 2.64 -22.82
C VAL A 255 -44.44 1.88 -22.69
N GLU A 256 -44.45 0.71 -22.05
CA GLU A 256 -45.65 -0.07 -21.78
C GLU A 256 -46.63 0.68 -20.87
N ASP A 257 -46.16 1.25 -19.76
CA ASP A 257 -46.96 2.07 -18.84
C ASP A 257 -47.56 3.32 -19.52
N ARG A 258 -46.82 3.94 -20.46
CA ARG A 258 -47.38 5.04 -21.28
C ARG A 258 -48.44 4.55 -22.26
N LYS A 259 -48.26 3.38 -22.85
CA LYS A 259 -49.22 2.77 -23.79
C LYS A 259 -50.51 2.38 -23.07
N GLU A 260 -50.42 1.73 -21.91
CA GLU A 260 -51.57 1.38 -21.05
C GLU A 260 -52.36 2.62 -20.66
N ARG A 261 -51.69 3.69 -20.19
CA ARG A 261 -52.36 4.96 -19.89
C ARG A 261 -53.01 5.62 -21.10
N GLN A 262 -52.53 5.37 -22.32
CA GLN A 262 -53.14 5.88 -23.53
C GLN A 262 -54.39 5.07 -23.90
N GLU A 263 -54.33 3.75 -23.80
CA GLU A 263 -55.46 2.84 -24.00
C GLU A 263 -56.59 3.14 -23.00
N ASP A 264 -56.27 3.31 -21.71
CA ASP A 264 -57.22 3.74 -20.67
C ASP A 264 -57.95 5.05 -21.02
N ARG A 265 -57.23 6.02 -21.60
CA ARG A 265 -57.82 7.30 -22.01
C ARG A 265 -58.74 7.12 -23.22
N GLU A 266 -58.38 6.25 -24.15
CA GLU A 266 -59.20 5.92 -25.30
C GLU A 266 -60.47 5.15 -24.90
N GLU A 267 -60.36 4.21 -23.97
CA GLU A 267 -61.50 3.48 -23.42
C GLU A 267 -62.47 4.42 -22.70
N ARG A 268 -61.98 5.29 -21.80
CA ARG A 268 -62.82 6.34 -21.18
C ARG A 268 -63.48 7.26 -22.20
N ARG A 269 -62.80 7.57 -23.32
CA ARG A 269 -63.40 8.35 -24.42
C ARG A 269 -64.51 7.56 -25.11
N ARG A 270 -64.30 6.28 -25.40
CA ARG A 270 -65.33 5.40 -25.99
C ARG A 270 -66.55 5.30 -25.07
N ASP A 271 -66.34 5.06 -23.78
CA ASP A 271 -67.41 5.01 -22.77
C ASP A 271 -68.17 6.32 -22.69
N HIS A 272 -67.45 7.45 -22.69
CA HIS A 272 -68.07 8.77 -22.70
C HIS A 272 -68.91 9.00 -23.97
N THR A 273 -68.39 8.64 -25.16
CA THR A 273 -69.16 8.76 -26.41
C THR A 273 -70.38 7.84 -26.45
N ASN A 274 -70.27 6.63 -25.91
CA ASN A 274 -71.38 5.69 -25.79
C ASN A 274 -72.47 6.25 -24.87
N LEU A 275 -72.09 6.78 -23.71
CA LEU A 275 -73.02 7.44 -22.77
C LEU A 275 -73.76 8.61 -23.43
N MET A 276 -73.03 9.50 -24.11
CA MET A 276 -73.63 10.65 -24.82
C MET A 276 -74.61 10.19 -25.91
N THR A 277 -74.30 9.10 -26.61
CA THR A 277 -75.19 8.52 -27.62
C THR A 277 -76.48 7.97 -26.99
N VAL A 278 -76.40 7.26 -25.86
CA VAL A 278 -77.57 6.77 -25.12
C VAL A 278 -78.45 7.91 -24.60
N VAL A 279 -77.82 8.96 -24.04
CA VAL A 279 -78.55 10.15 -23.56
C VAL A 279 -79.27 10.85 -24.72
N ALA A 280 -78.61 11.00 -25.87
CA ALA A 280 -79.23 11.59 -27.06
C ALA A 280 -80.43 10.76 -27.56
N ALA A 281 -80.32 9.42 -27.59
CA ALA A 281 -81.41 8.53 -27.97
C ALA A 281 -82.61 8.62 -27.01
N LEU A 282 -82.37 8.71 -25.70
CA LEU A 282 -83.42 8.90 -24.69
C LEU A 282 -84.11 10.26 -24.83
N ALA A 283 -83.37 11.32 -25.19
CA ALA A 283 -83.94 12.64 -25.42
C ALA A 283 -84.83 12.67 -26.67
N ALA A 284 -84.50 11.90 -27.71
CA ALA A 284 -85.30 11.82 -28.94
C ALA A 284 -86.63 11.05 -28.79
N ASN A 285 -86.77 10.22 -27.75
CA ASN A 285 -87.99 9.44 -27.45
C ASN A 285 -88.99 10.17 -26.54
N LYS A 286 -88.73 11.43 -26.19
CA LYS A 286 -89.66 12.29 -25.43
C LYS A 286 -90.33 13.29 -26.34
#